data_AF-A0A4P9XU10-F1
#
_entry.id   AF-A0A4P9XU10-F1
#
_cell.length_a   1.000
_cell.length_b   1.000
_cell.length_c   1.000
_cell.angle_alpha   90.00
_cell.angle_beta   90.00
_cell.angle_gamma   90.00
#
_symmetry.space_group_name_H-M   'P 1'
#
loop_
_entity.id
_entity.type
_entity.pdbx_description
1 polymer ?
#
loop_
_entity_poly.entity_id
_entity_poly.type
_entity_poly.pdbx_seq_one_letter_code
_entity_poly.pdbx_strand_id
1 'polypeptide(L)' 'MFRLVELKPTTGDNVVGLWRPSFTRDRHLLYTFGGGGVVPEHIHQLDFRTGVWTSLQASGQHALGDA' A
#
# COMPACT_ATOMS: atom_id res chain seq x y z
N MET A 1 -15.28 -29.36 -7.41
CA MET A 1 -13.87 -29.30 -7.86
C MET A 1 -13.31 -27.94 -7.46
N PHE A 2 -12.38 -27.88 -6.51
CA PHE A 2 -11.76 -26.62 -6.09
C PHE A 2 -10.42 -26.46 -6.82
N ARG A 3 -10.19 -25.27 -7.39
CA ARG A 3 -8.91 -24.93 -8.01
C ARG A 3 -7.99 -24.40 -6.91
N LEU A 4 -6.85 -25.05 -6.72
CA LEU A 4 -5.78 -24.47 -5.91
C LEU A 4 -5.26 -23.26 -6.70
N VAL A 5 -5.56 -22.06 -6.21
CA VAL A 5 -4.94 -20.84 -6.72
C VAL A 5 -3.60 -20.73 -6.02
N GLU A 6 -2.51 -20.88 -6.78
CA GLU A 6 -1.18 -20.60 -6.27
C GLU A 6 -1.08 -19.11 -5.94
N LEU A 7 -1.02 -18.79 -4.65
CA LEU A 7 -0.84 -17.43 -4.19
C LEU A 7 0.60 -17.01 -4.46
N LYS A 8 0.81 -16.03 -5.33
CA LYS A 8 2.13 -15.40 -5.45
C LYS A 8 2.39 -14.59 -4.16
N PRO A 9 3.47 -14.88 -3.42
CA PRO A 9 3.85 -14.06 -2.26
C PRO A 9 4.24 -12.65 -2.73
N THR A 10 3.93 -11.65 -1.90
CA THR A 10 4.36 -10.26 -2.10
C THR A 10 5.60 -9.94 -1.27
N THR A 11 6.42 -9.01 -1.75
CA THR A 11 7.67 -8.59 -1.10
C THR A 11 7.70 -7.07 -0.88
N GLY A 12 8.75 -6.54 -0.25
CA GLY A 12 8.90 -5.12 0.04
C GLY A 12 8.20 -4.71 1.33
N ASP A 13 7.62 -3.51 1.34
CA ASP A 13 6.92 -2.92 2.49
C ASP A 13 5.53 -3.53 2.67
N ASN A 14 5.49 -4.85 2.92
CA ASN A 14 4.25 -5.59 3.10
C ASN A 14 3.39 -4.95 4.21
N VAL A 15 2.13 -4.69 3.89
CA VAL A 15 1.22 -4.02 4.81
C VAL A 15 0.46 -5.06 5.64
N VAL A 16 0.59 -4.99 6.96
CA VAL A 16 -0.01 -5.96 7.90
C VAL A 16 -0.82 -5.24 8.98
N GLY A 17 -1.87 -5.88 9.48
CA GLY A 17 -2.64 -5.36 10.62
C GLY A 17 -3.53 -4.15 10.32
N LEU A 18 -3.90 -3.94 9.05
CA LEU A 18 -4.84 -2.88 8.67
C LEU A 18 -6.25 -3.17 9.15
N TRP A 19 -6.91 -2.17 9.76
CA TRP A 19 -8.32 -2.26 10.11
C TRP A 19 -9.17 -1.28 9.30
N ARG A 20 -10.08 -1.82 8.47
CA ARG A 20 -10.93 -1.04 7.53
C ARG A 20 -10.13 -0.12 6.59
N PRO A 21 -9.11 -0.62 5.88
CA PRO A 21 -8.39 0.18 4.88
C PRO A 21 -9.28 0.51 3.68
N SER A 22 -8.94 1.60 2.99
CA SER A 22 -9.49 1.90 1.66
C SER A 22 -8.53 1.42 0.58
N PHE A 23 -9.06 0.77 -0.45
CA PHE A 23 -8.29 0.28 -1.59
C PHE A 23 -8.72 0.98 -2.88
N THR A 24 -7.75 1.41 -3.68
CA THR A 24 -8.00 1.92 -5.04
C THR A 24 -7.08 1.21 -6.01
N ARG A 25 -7.60 0.78 -7.16
CA ARG A 25 -6.81 0.10 -8.19
C ARG A 25 -6.66 1.01 -9.40
N ASP A 26 -5.44 1.11 -9.94
CA ASP A 26 -5.17 1.65 -11.27
C ASP A 26 -4.31 0.67 -12.07
N ARG A 27 -4.87 0.13 -13.17
CA ARG A 27 -4.20 -0.84 -14.06
C ARG A 27 -3.58 -2.04 -13.30
N HIS A 28 -2.27 -1.97 -13.07
CA HIS A 28 -1.42 -2.99 -12.44
C HIS A 28 -1.03 -2.62 -11.01
N LEU A 29 -1.59 -1.53 -10.47
CA LEU A 29 -1.24 -0.97 -9.19
C LEU A 29 -2.45 -1.05 -8.26
N LEU A 30 -2.23 -1.49 -7.03
CA LEU A 30 -3.20 -1.44 -5.94
C LEU A 30 -2.67 -0.49 -4.87
N TYR A 31 -3.41 0.57 -4.61
CA TYR A 31 -3.14 1.51 -3.55
C TYR A 31 -3.97 1.16 -2.32
N THR A 32 -3.36 1.27 -1.15
CA THR A 32 -4.04 1.19 0.15
C THR A 32 -3.66 2.38 1.00
N PHE A 33 -4.66 2.95 1.69
CA PHE A 33 -4.47 4.07 2.60
C PHE A 33 -5.50 4.04 3.73
N GLY A 34 -5.12 4.67 4.84
CA GLY A 34 -5.95 4.72 6.05
C GLY A 34 -6.19 3.35 6.68
N GLY A 35 -7.20 3.32 7.55
CA GLY A 35 -7.49 2.19 8.42
C GLY A 35 -6.87 2.38 9.81
N GLY A 36 -7.59 1.96 10.85
CA GLY A 36 -7.09 1.97 12.23
C GLY A 36 -6.07 0.85 12.47
N GLY A 37 -5.36 0.90 13.59
CA GLY A 37 -4.29 -0.05 13.92
C GLY A 37 -2.92 0.55 13.67
N VAL A 38 -2.07 -0.13 12.90
CA VAL A 38 -0.80 0.44 12.42
C VAL A 38 -1.14 1.41 11.29
N VAL A 39 -1.66 2.58 11.65
CA VAL A 39 -2.08 3.61 10.70
C VAL A 39 -0.84 4.08 9.96
N PRO A 40 -0.68 3.78 8.66
CA PRO A 40 0.36 4.43 7.91
C PRO A 40 -0.18 5.80 7.52
N GLU A 41 0.51 6.86 7.93
CA GLU A 41 0.33 8.21 7.34
C GLU A 41 0.72 8.25 5.84
N HIS A 42 1.08 7.09 5.29
CA HIS A 42 1.59 6.89 3.95
C HIS A 42 0.61 6.10 3.09
N ILE A 43 0.65 6.36 1.80
CA ILE A 43 -0.03 5.53 0.80
C ILE A 43 0.90 4.35 0.52
N HIS A 44 0.40 3.12 0.59
CA HIS A 44 1.15 1.96 0.11
C HIS A 44 0.64 1.53 -1.25
N GLN A 45 1.55 1.09 -2.10
CA GLN A 45 1.28 0.67 -3.46
C GLN A 45 1.83 -0.74 -3.68
N LEU A 46 1.02 -1.64 -4.22
CA LEU A 46 1.43 -2.94 -4.75
C LEU A 46 1.43 -2.91 -6.27
N ASP A 47 2.55 -3.26 -6.89
CA ASP A 47 2.60 -3.55 -8.32
C ASP A 47 2.34 -5.05 -8.57
N PHE A 48 1.24 -5.38 -9.26
CA PHE A 48 0.86 -6.75 -9.60
C PHE A 48 1.78 -7.42 -10.63
N ARG A 49 2.59 -6.66 -11.38
CA ARG A 49 3.57 -7.22 -12.32
C ARG A 49 4.78 -7.77 -11.57
N THR A 50 5.23 -7.06 -10.54
CA THR A 50 6.44 -7.38 -9.78
C THR A 50 6.15 -8.09 -8.46
N GLY A 51 4.96 -7.90 -7.89
CA GLY A 51 4.58 -8.39 -6.56
C GLY A 51 5.18 -7.56 -5.41
N VAL A 52 5.71 -6.37 -5.69
CA VAL A 52 6.43 -5.55 -4.71
C VAL A 52 5.51 -4.47 -4.13
N TRP A 53 5.49 -4.36 -2.81
CA TRP A 53 4.90 -3.25 -2.06
C TRP A 53 5.92 -2.11 -1.88
N THR A 54 5.46 -0.87 -2.02
CA THR A 54 6.25 0.35 -1.80
C THR A 54 5.45 1.38 -1.02
N SER A 55 6.07 2.00 -0.03
CA SER A 55 5.50 3.13 0.70
C SER A 55 5.75 4.44 -0.07
N LEU A 56 4.70 5.17 -0.38
CA LEU A 56 4.76 6.47 -1.04
C LEU A 56 4.66 7.57 0.02
N GLN A 57 5.70 8.40 0.11
CA GLN A 57 5.61 9.65 0.86
C GLN A 57 5.05 10.73 -0.06
N ALA A 58 4.04 11.45 0.41
CA ALA A 58 3.57 12.65 -0.26
C ALA A 58 4.71 13.69 -0.23
N SER A 59 5.24 14.06 -1.37
CA SER A 59 6.27 15.10 -1.53
C SER A 59 5.67 16.51 -1.33
N GLY A 60 4.95 16.72 -0.23
CA GLY A 60 4.23 17.95 0.10
C GLY A 60 4.67 18.61 1.41
N GLN A 61 5.69 18.08 2.09
CA GLN A 61 6.33 18.75 3.22
C GLN A 61 7.65 19.38 2.76
N HIS A 62 7.56 20.46 1.99
CA HIS A 62 8.65 21.40 1.83
C HIS A 62 8.24 22.71 2.52
N ALA A 63 8.87 22.97 3.67
CA ALA A 63 9.11 24.27 4.28
C ALA A 63 7.94 25.29 4.28
N LEU A 64 7.02 25.16 5.23
CA LEU A 64 6.26 26.30 5.74
C LEU A 64 6.42 26.33 7.25
N GLY A 65 7.38 27.10 7.74
CA GLY A 65 7.49 27.39 9.17
C GLY A 65 8.91 27.55 9.71
N ASP A 66 9.70 28.45 9.11
CA ASP A 66 10.78 29.19 9.79
C ASP A 66 10.82 30.58 9.14
N ALA A 67 9.94 31.46 9.60
CA ALA A 67 9.96 32.90 9.32
C ALA A 67 9.38 33.66 10.52
#